data_AF-A0A1V6BUY4-F1
#
_entry.id   AF-A0A1V6BUY4-F1
#
_cell.length_a   1.000
_cell.length_b   1.000
_cell.length_c   1.000
_cell.angle_alpha   90.00
_cell.angle_beta   90.00
_cell.angle_gamma   90.00
#
_symmetry.space_group_name_H-M   'P 1'
#
loop_
_entity.id
_entity.type
_entity.pdbx_description
1 polymer ?
#
loop_
_entity_poly.entity_id
_entity_poly.type
_entity_poly.pdbx_seq_one_letter_code
_entity_poly.pdbx_strand_id
1 'polypeptide(L)'
;MDAHLGYEKHDVSGNNTGNSRNGSFPKTIQTEHGESTIQIPRDRNGEYDPIIVPKHQSRGLSIEKLVISLYAKGMSVSDIEEELRSIYEINLSGSSISIITNKVTQAAQEWQNRPLERQYLIVWMDGIMFKVRDGGKVINKTVYICIGLTKTGKKEVLGLWVGKAESAAFWMSVLTDLKTRGVEDILITCTDNLNGFTDTIRSVFPEAATQVCVVHQIRNSCRYVTYKDLKAFTVDLKTIYGAVNKEAAALALDAFEQKWDSKYRYAVRSWRTNWDDLTTFFDYPVEIRKIIYTTNLIENLNSRIRKYTKAKLSFPNDDAVKKSVYLAINEIERKWTMPIKNWAIVLNQFITIFEDRVLL
;
A
#
# COMPACT_ATOMS: atom_id res chain seq x y z
N MET A 1 -2.94 5.30 -41.20
CA MET A 1 -2.24 5.29 -42.50
C MET A 1 -2.37 6.64 -43.20
N ASP A 2 -3.59 7.11 -43.44
CA ASP A 2 -3.88 8.34 -44.18
C ASP A 2 -3.23 9.56 -43.51
N ALA A 3 -3.42 9.71 -42.21
CA ALA A 3 -2.74 10.73 -41.41
C ALA A 3 -1.20 10.60 -41.36
N HIS A 4 -0.64 9.39 -41.55
CA HIS A 4 0.80 9.18 -41.52
C HIS A 4 1.45 9.53 -42.86
N LEU A 5 0.80 9.16 -43.97
CA LEU A 5 1.28 9.47 -45.32
C LEU A 5 0.89 10.89 -45.77
N GLY A 6 -0.12 11.50 -45.14
CA GLY A 6 -0.63 12.83 -45.49
C GLY A 6 -1.57 12.87 -46.69
N TYR A 7 -2.00 11.70 -47.20
CA TYR A 7 -2.90 11.59 -48.36
C TYR A 7 -3.73 10.29 -48.34
N GLU A 8 -4.87 10.31 -49.02
CA GLU A 8 -5.81 9.19 -49.08
C GLU A 8 -5.38 8.08 -50.06
N LYS A 9 -6.06 6.93 -50.01
CA LYS A 9 -5.76 5.83 -50.93
C LYS A 9 -6.13 6.23 -52.36
N HIS A 10 -5.17 6.12 -53.28
CA HIS A 10 -5.29 6.51 -54.70
C HIS A 10 -5.31 8.03 -54.97
N ASP A 11 -4.98 8.84 -53.98
CA ASP A 11 -4.83 10.28 -54.19
C ASP A 11 -3.56 10.59 -55.02
N VAL A 12 -3.70 11.47 -56.00
CA VAL A 12 -2.60 11.97 -56.86
C VAL A 12 -1.53 12.71 -56.06
N SER A 13 -1.89 13.27 -54.91
CA SER A 13 -0.96 13.93 -53.99
C SER A 13 0.10 12.98 -53.41
N GLY A 14 -0.12 11.67 -53.48
CA GLY A 14 0.83 10.65 -53.06
C GLY A 14 1.90 10.27 -54.09
N ASN A 15 1.87 10.85 -55.29
CA ASN A 15 2.84 10.54 -56.34
C ASN A 15 4.18 11.24 -56.08
N ASN A 16 5.30 10.53 -56.23
CA ASN A 16 6.67 11.05 -56.05
C ASN A 16 6.99 11.61 -54.65
N THR A 17 6.24 11.23 -53.62
CA THR A 17 6.44 11.69 -52.22
C THR A 17 7.55 10.95 -51.47
N GLY A 18 8.18 9.93 -52.08
CA GLY A 18 9.26 9.15 -51.48
C GLY A 18 8.83 7.98 -50.57
N ASN A 19 7.58 7.97 -50.08
CA ASN A 19 6.99 6.83 -49.38
C ASN A 19 5.56 6.58 -49.89
N SER A 20 5.16 5.33 -50.04
CA SER A 20 3.86 4.98 -50.64
C SER A 20 3.20 3.78 -49.96
N ARG A 21 1.88 3.67 -50.07
CA ARG A 21 1.14 2.47 -49.61
C ARG A 21 1.62 1.23 -50.38
N ASN A 22 1.92 0.15 -49.67
CA ASN A 22 2.45 -1.09 -50.25
C ASN A 22 1.63 -2.33 -49.83
N GLY A 23 0.31 -2.21 -49.90
CA GLY A 23 -0.63 -3.28 -49.54
C GLY A 23 -0.86 -3.44 -48.04
N SER A 24 -1.28 -4.64 -47.63
CA SER A 24 -1.55 -5.01 -46.24
C SER A 24 -1.01 -6.40 -45.94
N PHE A 25 -0.86 -6.71 -44.65
CA PHE A 25 -0.58 -8.06 -44.18
C PHE A 25 -1.65 -8.51 -43.17
N PRO A 26 -2.02 -9.80 -43.16
CA PRO A 26 -2.93 -10.33 -42.16
C PRO A 26 -2.25 -10.33 -40.79
N LYS A 27 -2.96 -9.88 -39.77
CA LYS A 27 -2.57 -10.03 -38.38
C LYS A 27 -3.74 -10.59 -37.59
N THR A 28 -3.50 -11.76 -37.00
CA THR A 28 -4.38 -12.34 -36.01
C THR A 28 -4.29 -11.54 -34.72
N ILE A 29 -5.43 -11.03 -34.26
CA ILE A 29 -5.59 -10.38 -32.97
C ILE A 29 -6.52 -11.22 -32.08
N GLN A 30 -6.20 -11.30 -30.80
CA GLN A 30 -7.11 -11.85 -29.80
C GLN A 30 -7.84 -10.71 -29.08
N THR A 31 -9.17 -10.76 -29.15
CA THR A 31 -10.10 -9.81 -28.54
C THR A 31 -10.95 -10.50 -27.48
N GLU A 32 -11.81 -9.74 -26.79
CA GLU A 32 -12.79 -10.31 -25.84
C GLU A 32 -13.85 -11.20 -26.49
N HIS A 33 -13.99 -11.11 -27.82
CA HIS A 33 -14.91 -11.94 -28.62
C HIS A 33 -14.19 -13.09 -29.34
N GLY A 34 -12.95 -13.39 -28.94
CA GLY A 34 -12.13 -14.45 -29.55
C GLY A 34 -11.14 -13.93 -30.59
N GLU A 35 -10.68 -14.86 -31.43
CA GLU A 35 -9.67 -14.62 -32.44
C GLU A 35 -10.27 -13.94 -33.68
N SER A 36 -9.66 -12.84 -34.12
CA SER A 36 -10.06 -12.13 -35.32
C SER A 36 -8.84 -11.81 -36.17
N THR A 37 -8.91 -12.04 -37.48
CA THR A 37 -7.84 -11.68 -38.40
C THR A 37 -8.15 -10.34 -39.03
N ILE A 38 -7.31 -9.34 -38.76
CA ILE A 38 -7.41 -7.99 -39.36
C ILE A 38 -6.33 -7.80 -40.43
N GLN A 39 -6.59 -6.92 -41.39
CA GLN A 39 -5.61 -6.53 -42.40
C GLN A 39 -4.94 -5.22 -41.98
N ILE A 40 -3.63 -5.25 -41.77
CA ILE A 40 -2.86 -4.05 -41.38
C ILE A 40 -2.20 -3.46 -42.60
N PRO A 41 -2.46 -2.18 -42.94
CA PRO A 41 -1.81 -1.51 -44.05
C PRO A 41 -0.32 -1.29 -43.75
N ARG A 42 0.52 -1.36 -44.78
CA ARG A 42 1.95 -1.07 -44.69
C ARG A 42 2.37 -0.04 -45.73
N ASP A 43 3.40 0.73 -45.41
CA ASP A 43 4.07 1.64 -46.32
C ASP A 43 5.26 0.94 -47.00
N ARG A 44 5.85 1.60 -47.99
CA ARG A 44 6.94 1.03 -48.79
C ARG A 44 8.26 1.04 -48.01
N ASN A 45 8.48 2.04 -47.16
CA ASN A 45 9.70 2.20 -46.39
C ASN A 45 9.64 1.43 -45.05
N GLY A 46 8.46 0.94 -44.65
CA GLY A 46 8.27 0.20 -43.41
C GLY A 46 8.26 1.09 -42.16
N GLU A 47 8.13 2.40 -42.34
CA GLU A 47 8.17 3.43 -41.29
C GLU A 47 6.82 3.58 -40.58
N TYR A 48 5.73 3.10 -41.17
CA TYR A 48 4.40 3.21 -40.58
C TYR A 48 4.27 2.32 -39.34
N ASP A 49 4.07 2.93 -38.16
CA ASP A 49 3.76 2.20 -36.92
C ASP A 49 2.27 2.39 -36.53
N PRO A 50 1.43 1.33 -36.56
CA PRO A 50 0.02 1.45 -36.24
C PRO A 50 -0.22 1.74 -34.76
N ILE A 51 -0.90 2.83 -34.44
CA ILE A 51 -1.16 3.26 -33.04
C ILE A 51 -2.14 2.31 -32.32
N ILE A 52 -3.20 1.85 -33.00
CA ILE A 52 -4.29 1.06 -32.39
C ILE A 52 -3.87 -0.39 -32.14
N VAL A 53 -3.09 -0.96 -33.07
CA VAL A 53 -2.57 -2.34 -32.98
C VAL A 53 -1.08 -2.31 -33.31
N PRO A 54 -0.21 -2.02 -32.33
CA PRO A 54 1.23 -1.84 -32.54
C PRO A 54 1.89 -3.03 -33.22
N LYS A 55 2.97 -2.78 -33.96
CA LYS A 55 3.77 -3.87 -34.56
C LYS A 55 4.13 -4.90 -33.48
N HIS A 56 4.06 -6.18 -33.85
CA HIS A 56 4.32 -7.33 -32.95
C HIS A 56 3.37 -7.52 -31.75
N GLN A 57 2.33 -6.69 -31.59
CA GLN A 57 1.33 -6.86 -30.52
C GLN A 57 0.02 -7.48 -31.04
N SER A 58 -0.19 -8.78 -30.82
CA SER A 58 -1.41 -9.51 -31.25
C SER A 58 -2.53 -9.56 -30.20
N ARG A 59 -2.31 -9.00 -29.01
CA ARG A 59 -3.23 -9.16 -27.88
C ARG A 59 -3.95 -7.87 -27.55
N GLY A 60 -5.26 -7.93 -27.39
CA GLY A 60 -6.05 -6.82 -26.86
C GLY A 60 -5.61 -6.46 -25.44
N LEU A 61 -5.64 -5.16 -25.13
CA LEU A 61 -5.41 -4.60 -23.78
C LEU A 61 -6.30 -5.24 -22.69
N SER A 62 -7.37 -5.94 -23.07
CA SER A 62 -8.29 -6.66 -22.17
C SER A 62 -7.67 -7.93 -21.56
N ILE A 63 -6.91 -8.73 -22.32
CA ILE A 63 -6.34 -10.00 -21.84
C ILE A 63 -5.21 -9.74 -20.83
N GLU A 64 -4.34 -8.75 -21.09
CA GLU A 64 -3.29 -8.39 -20.14
C GLU A 64 -3.88 -7.93 -18.80
N LYS A 65 -4.93 -7.09 -18.85
CA LYS A 65 -5.66 -6.66 -17.64
C LYS A 65 -6.32 -7.83 -16.92
N LEU A 66 -6.88 -8.78 -17.65
CA LEU A 66 -7.47 -10.00 -17.08
C LEU A 66 -6.40 -10.85 -16.37
N VAL A 67 -5.28 -11.12 -17.02
CA VAL A 67 -4.14 -11.84 -16.42
C VAL A 67 -3.65 -11.14 -15.15
N ILE A 68 -3.46 -9.83 -15.19
CA ILE A 68 -3.03 -9.04 -14.02
C ILE A 68 -4.09 -9.11 -12.90
N SER A 69 -5.38 -9.04 -13.24
CA SER A 69 -6.49 -9.14 -12.29
C SER A 69 -6.57 -10.51 -11.62
N LEU A 70 -6.46 -11.60 -12.39
CA LEU A 70 -6.45 -12.97 -11.86
C LEU A 70 -5.21 -13.20 -10.96
N TYR A 71 -4.05 -12.70 -11.39
CA TYR A 71 -2.83 -12.76 -10.58
C TYR A 71 -2.95 -11.94 -9.28
N ALA A 72 -3.56 -10.76 -9.34
CA ALA A 72 -3.84 -9.91 -8.18
C ALA A 72 -4.80 -10.57 -7.18
N LYS A 73 -5.72 -11.42 -7.67
CA LYS A 73 -6.62 -12.24 -6.84
C LYS A 73 -5.95 -13.48 -6.24
N GLY A 74 -4.64 -13.65 -6.47
CA GLY A 74 -3.83 -14.66 -5.82
C GLY A 74 -3.65 -15.95 -6.61
N MET A 75 -4.16 -16.04 -7.83
CA MET A 75 -4.03 -17.23 -8.69
C MET A 75 -2.57 -17.46 -9.10
N SER A 76 -2.17 -18.73 -9.18
CA SER A 76 -0.85 -19.12 -9.68
C SER A 76 -0.76 -18.90 -11.20
N VAL A 77 0.45 -18.87 -11.76
CA VAL A 77 0.62 -18.77 -13.22
C VAL A 77 -0.06 -19.95 -13.93
N SER A 78 0.04 -21.15 -13.36
CA SER A 78 -0.60 -22.36 -13.87
C SER A 78 -2.12 -22.27 -13.77
N ASP A 79 -2.65 -21.76 -12.66
CA ASP A 79 -4.11 -21.61 -12.47
C ASP A 79 -4.69 -20.62 -13.49
N ILE A 80 -3.97 -19.52 -13.76
CA ILE A 80 -4.38 -18.53 -14.76
C ILE A 80 -4.36 -19.14 -16.17
N GLU A 81 -3.33 -19.94 -16.50
CA GLU A 81 -3.25 -20.64 -17.78
C GLU A 81 -4.42 -21.62 -17.96
N GLU A 82 -4.74 -22.40 -16.93
CA GLU A 82 -5.86 -23.35 -16.93
C GLU A 82 -7.21 -22.64 -17.08
N GLU A 83 -7.45 -21.57 -16.32
CA GLU A 83 -8.70 -20.80 -16.35
C GLU A 83 -8.92 -20.06 -17.67
N LEU A 84 -7.86 -19.47 -18.23
CA LEU A 84 -7.93 -18.84 -19.55
C LEU A 84 -8.27 -19.86 -20.63
N ARG A 85 -7.72 -21.08 -20.52
CA ARG A 85 -8.02 -22.16 -21.46
C ARG A 85 -9.43 -22.72 -21.27
N SER A 86 -9.89 -22.90 -20.04
CA SER A 86 -11.15 -23.59 -19.74
C SER A 86 -12.38 -22.70 -19.91
N ILE A 87 -12.32 -21.42 -19.49
CA ILE A 87 -13.46 -20.50 -19.53
C ILE A 87 -13.47 -19.68 -20.81
N TYR A 88 -12.29 -19.22 -21.24
CA TYR A 88 -12.18 -18.25 -22.34
C TYR A 88 -11.70 -18.88 -23.64
N GLU A 89 -11.34 -20.17 -23.64
CA GLU A 89 -10.73 -20.88 -24.79
C GLU A 89 -9.45 -20.19 -25.31
N ILE A 90 -8.79 -19.41 -24.46
CA ILE A 90 -7.57 -18.67 -24.77
C ILE A 90 -6.37 -19.54 -24.36
N ASN A 91 -5.59 -19.98 -25.35
CA ASN A 91 -4.33 -20.67 -25.10
C ASN A 91 -3.20 -19.65 -24.85
N LEU A 92 -2.83 -19.45 -23.59
CA LEU A 92 -1.77 -18.53 -23.20
C LEU A 92 -0.74 -19.22 -22.31
N SER A 93 0.43 -19.50 -22.88
CA SER A 93 1.53 -20.18 -22.18
C SER A 93 1.93 -19.48 -20.88
N GLY A 94 2.37 -20.23 -19.86
CA GLY A 94 2.92 -19.64 -18.63
C GLY A 94 4.07 -18.63 -18.82
N SER A 95 4.88 -18.74 -19.89
CA SER A 95 5.91 -17.76 -20.24
C SER A 95 5.30 -16.40 -20.63
N SER A 96 4.22 -16.43 -21.41
CA SER A 96 3.44 -15.24 -21.76
C SER A 96 2.78 -14.59 -20.54
N ILE A 97 2.22 -15.38 -19.62
CA ILE A 97 1.68 -14.87 -18.35
C ILE A 97 2.79 -14.22 -17.53
N SER A 98 3.96 -14.84 -17.48
CA SER A 98 5.12 -14.32 -16.76
C SER A 98 5.60 -13.00 -17.33
N ILE A 99 5.63 -12.85 -18.66
CA ILE A 99 5.95 -11.56 -19.32
C ILE A 99 4.94 -10.48 -18.93
N ILE A 100 3.64 -10.78 -18.97
CA ILE A 100 2.58 -9.82 -18.60
C ILE A 100 2.72 -9.42 -17.12
N THR A 101 2.91 -10.39 -16.23
CA THR A 101 3.07 -10.11 -14.80
C THR A 101 4.41 -9.43 -14.47
N ASN A 102 5.42 -9.52 -15.32
CA ASN A 102 6.68 -8.78 -15.15
C ASN A 102 6.53 -7.28 -15.42
N LYS A 103 5.61 -6.87 -16.30
CA LYS A 103 5.25 -5.44 -16.45
C LYS A 103 4.76 -4.84 -15.13
N VAL A 104 4.08 -5.65 -14.30
CA VAL A 104 3.65 -5.23 -12.96
C VAL A 104 4.85 -4.98 -12.04
N THR A 105 5.94 -5.75 -12.16
CA THR A 105 7.15 -5.51 -11.35
C THR A 105 7.71 -4.11 -11.61
N GLN A 106 7.80 -3.73 -12.88
CA GLN A 106 8.30 -2.41 -13.27
C GLN A 106 7.39 -1.30 -12.75
N ALA A 107 6.08 -1.43 -12.95
CA ALA A 107 5.11 -0.47 -12.41
C ALA A 107 5.18 -0.36 -10.87
N ALA A 108 5.42 -1.47 -10.17
CA ALA A 108 5.60 -1.46 -8.72
C ALA A 108 6.88 -0.72 -8.30
N GLN A 109 7.98 -0.86 -9.05
CA GLN A 109 9.22 -0.13 -8.80
C GLN A 109 9.06 1.37 -9.06
N GLU A 110 8.43 1.75 -10.16
CA GLU A 110 8.12 3.15 -10.47
C GLU A 110 7.21 3.77 -9.40
N TRP A 111 6.16 3.04 -8.99
CA TRP A 111 5.26 3.46 -7.91
C TRP A 111 5.97 3.59 -6.56
N GLN A 112 6.92 2.70 -6.25
CA GLN A 112 7.70 2.72 -5.02
C GLN A 112 8.69 3.88 -4.99
N ASN A 113 9.17 4.36 -6.14
CA ASN A 113 10.14 5.45 -6.24
C ASN A 113 9.50 6.79 -6.62
N ARG A 114 8.17 6.85 -6.74
CA ARG A 114 7.46 8.08 -7.14
C ARG A 114 7.72 9.22 -6.14
N PRO A 115 7.80 10.49 -6.59
CA PRO A 115 7.87 11.62 -5.68
C PRO A 115 6.62 11.67 -4.78
N LEU A 116 6.81 12.07 -3.53
CA LEU A 116 5.77 12.21 -2.51
C LEU A 116 5.47 13.69 -2.24
N GLU A 117 4.33 13.97 -1.61
CA GLU A 117 4.02 15.34 -1.16
C GLU A 117 5.00 15.80 -0.08
N ARG A 118 5.26 17.12 -0.03
CA ARG A 118 6.17 17.73 0.95
C ARG A 118 5.71 17.54 2.39
N GLN A 119 4.40 17.45 2.62
CA GLN A 119 3.84 17.29 3.95
C GLN A 119 2.70 16.27 3.99
N TYR A 120 2.71 15.46 5.04
CA TYR A 120 1.58 14.60 5.42
C TYR A 120 1.08 14.96 6.83
N LEU A 121 -0.23 15.06 6.99
CA LEU A 121 -0.83 15.43 8.28
C LEU A 121 -0.74 14.28 9.28
N ILE A 122 -0.95 13.05 8.80
CA ILE A 122 -0.81 11.84 9.61
C ILE A 122 -0.13 10.77 8.77
N VAL A 123 0.83 10.05 9.34
CA VAL A 123 1.41 8.85 8.72
C VAL A 123 1.24 7.64 9.64
N TRP A 124 0.53 6.62 9.16
CA TRP A 124 0.43 5.32 9.84
C TRP A 124 1.48 4.37 9.32
N MET A 125 2.14 3.63 10.22
CA MET A 125 3.20 2.69 9.88
C MET A 125 2.94 1.36 10.59
N ASP A 126 2.93 0.27 9.82
CA ASP A 126 2.66 -1.08 10.34
C ASP A 126 3.33 -2.15 9.46
N GLY A 127 3.43 -3.36 9.99
CA GLY A 127 4.03 -4.52 9.34
C GLY A 127 3.05 -5.68 9.18
N ILE A 128 3.09 -6.34 8.02
CA ILE A 128 2.36 -7.56 7.74
C ILE A 128 3.33 -8.70 7.40
N MET A 129 3.29 -9.76 8.20
CA MET A 129 4.14 -10.93 8.04
C MET A 129 3.66 -11.87 6.93
N PHE A 130 4.60 -12.34 6.12
CA PHE A 130 4.44 -13.34 5.06
C PHE A 130 5.51 -14.44 5.15
N LYS A 131 5.19 -15.61 4.60
CA LYS A 131 6.14 -16.71 4.41
C LYS A 131 6.84 -16.57 3.06
N VAL A 132 8.15 -16.49 3.04
CA VAL A 132 8.97 -16.25 1.84
C VAL A 132 10.11 -17.26 1.77
N ARG A 133 10.37 -17.82 0.60
CA ARG A 133 11.54 -18.65 0.34
C ARG A 133 12.77 -17.76 0.18
N ASP A 134 13.78 -18.02 1.00
CA ASP A 134 15.06 -17.31 1.00
C ASP A 134 16.17 -18.32 1.37
N GLY A 135 17.22 -18.40 0.56
CA GLY A 135 18.32 -19.36 0.76
C GLY A 135 17.85 -20.83 0.82
N GLY A 136 16.83 -21.21 0.04
CA GLY A 136 16.29 -22.58 0.02
C GLY A 136 15.37 -22.95 1.20
N LYS A 137 15.12 -22.03 2.13
CA LYS A 137 14.22 -22.24 3.29
C LYS A 137 13.05 -21.26 3.26
N VAL A 138 11.90 -21.69 3.77
CA VAL A 138 10.76 -20.79 3.98
C VAL A 138 10.95 -20.09 5.33
N ILE A 139 11.13 -18.77 5.31
CA ILE A 139 11.25 -17.93 6.50
C ILE A 139 10.11 -16.91 6.55
N ASN A 140 9.81 -16.42 7.76
CA ASN A 140 8.89 -15.30 7.91
C ASN A 140 9.64 -14.00 7.59
N LYS A 141 9.05 -13.18 6.72
CA LYS A 141 9.49 -11.81 6.45
C LYS A 141 8.31 -10.86 6.67
N THR A 142 8.61 -9.64 7.09
CA THR A 142 7.61 -8.60 7.29
C THR A 142 7.62 -7.65 6.10
N VAL A 143 6.44 -7.36 5.57
CA VAL A 143 6.23 -6.27 4.62
C VAL A 143 5.74 -5.07 5.42
N TYR A 144 6.55 -4.02 5.48
CA TYR A 144 6.24 -2.76 6.13
C TYR A 144 5.52 -1.85 5.16
N ILE A 145 4.50 -1.16 5.65
CA ILE A 145 3.64 -0.29 4.84
C ILE A 145 3.47 1.03 5.58
N CYS A 146 3.60 2.13 4.83
CA CYS A 146 3.30 3.47 5.31
C CYS A 146 2.07 4.01 4.58
N ILE A 147 1.11 4.58 5.32
CA ILE A 147 -0.06 5.27 4.76
C ILE A 147 -0.02 6.72 5.20
N GLY A 148 -0.17 7.65 4.26
CA GLY A 148 -0.23 9.08 4.54
C GLY A 148 -1.65 9.63 4.40
N LEU A 149 -1.98 10.64 5.22
CA LEU A 149 -3.12 11.51 5.06
C LEU A 149 -2.66 12.86 4.49
N THR A 150 -3.12 13.18 3.29
CA THR A 150 -2.80 14.46 2.63
C THR A 150 -3.66 15.59 3.17
N LYS A 151 -3.27 16.84 2.85
CA LYS A 151 -4.07 18.04 3.18
C LYS A 151 -5.45 18.08 2.54
N THR A 152 -5.67 17.28 1.49
CA THR A 152 -6.99 17.12 0.87
C THR A 152 -7.91 16.16 1.61
N GLY A 153 -7.42 15.54 2.70
CA GLY A 153 -8.16 14.56 3.49
C GLY A 153 -8.19 13.18 2.86
N LYS A 154 -7.43 12.97 1.79
CA LYS A 154 -7.31 11.67 1.11
C LYS A 154 -6.18 10.86 1.71
N LYS A 155 -6.39 9.55 1.72
CA LYS A 155 -5.43 8.56 2.19
C LYS A 155 -4.71 7.99 0.97
N GLU A 156 -3.42 7.72 1.10
CA GLU A 156 -2.64 7.00 0.10
C GLU A 156 -1.54 6.18 0.76
N VAL A 157 -1.16 5.07 0.14
CA VAL A 157 -0.04 4.24 0.57
C VAL A 157 1.26 4.86 0.03
N LEU A 158 2.14 5.28 0.93
CA LEU A 158 3.38 5.97 0.58
C LEU A 158 4.44 5.01 0.03
N GLY A 159 4.45 3.77 0.51
CA GLY A 159 5.38 2.75 0.04
C GLY A 159 5.23 1.42 0.77
N LEU A 160 5.97 0.42 0.29
CA LEU A 160 6.10 -0.89 0.92
C LEU A 160 7.56 -1.36 0.93
N TRP A 161 8.01 -1.96 2.03
CA TRP A 161 9.39 -2.45 2.18
C TRP A 161 9.40 -3.86 2.76
N VAL A 162 10.30 -4.72 2.31
CA VAL A 162 10.41 -6.11 2.81
C VAL A 162 11.63 -6.23 3.70
N GLY A 163 11.43 -6.67 4.94
CA GLY A 163 12.52 -6.88 5.90
C GLY A 163 12.46 -8.28 6.53
N LYS A 164 13.63 -8.79 6.94
CA LYS A 164 13.74 -10.09 7.66
C LYS A 164 13.41 -9.97 9.14
N ALA A 165 13.76 -8.84 9.75
CA ALA A 165 13.52 -8.55 11.16
C ALA A 165 13.11 -7.10 11.33
N GLU A 166 12.20 -6.89 12.26
CA GLU A 166 11.77 -5.55 12.64
C GLU A 166 12.82 -4.93 13.57
N SER A 167 13.45 -3.85 13.10
CA SER A 167 14.50 -3.16 13.84
C SER A 167 14.42 -1.65 13.62
N ALA A 168 14.89 -0.89 14.60
CA ALA A 168 15.04 0.55 14.50
C ALA A 168 15.86 0.96 13.25
N ALA A 169 16.96 0.24 12.96
CA ALA A 169 17.79 0.49 11.78
C ALA A 169 17.01 0.29 10.46
N PHE A 170 16.11 -0.70 10.41
CA PHE A 170 15.26 -0.88 9.24
C PHE A 170 14.28 0.29 9.08
N TRP A 171 13.60 0.69 10.16
CA TRP A 171 12.69 1.84 10.10
C TRP A 171 13.40 3.15 9.77
N MET A 172 14.66 3.33 10.20
CA MET A 172 15.50 4.47 9.81
C MET A 172 15.64 4.53 8.29
N SER A 173 15.88 3.39 7.65
CA SER A 173 15.96 3.32 6.18
C SER A 173 14.64 3.66 5.50
N VAL A 174 13.51 3.22 6.06
CA VAL A 174 12.16 3.52 5.54
C VAL A 174 11.86 5.02 5.65
N LEU A 175 12.12 5.63 6.80
CA LEU A 175 11.87 7.07 7.02
C LEU A 175 12.80 7.94 6.15
N THR A 176 14.05 7.51 5.97
CA THR A 176 15.01 8.21 5.10
C THR A 176 14.60 8.11 3.63
N ASP A 177 14.05 6.98 3.19
CA ASP A 177 13.49 6.80 1.84
C ASP A 177 12.31 7.76 1.60
N LEU A 178 11.38 7.88 2.57
CA LEU A 178 10.29 8.86 2.49
C LEU A 178 10.81 10.30 2.32
N LYS A 179 11.83 10.68 3.09
CA LYS A 179 12.47 12.00 3.00
C LYS A 179 13.14 12.24 1.66
N THR A 180 13.87 11.24 1.16
CA THR A 180 14.53 11.29 -0.15
C THR A 180 13.53 11.44 -1.29
N ARG A 181 12.32 10.89 -1.13
CA ARG A 181 11.23 11.00 -2.11
C ARG A 181 10.44 12.31 -2.02
N GLY A 182 10.77 13.19 -1.08
CA GLY A 182 10.25 14.55 -1.02
C GLY A 182 9.46 14.90 0.25
N VAL A 183 9.28 13.97 1.19
CA VAL A 183 8.58 14.28 2.45
C VAL A 183 9.49 15.13 3.35
N GLU A 184 9.10 16.37 3.58
CA GLU A 184 9.82 17.31 4.43
C GLU A 184 9.26 17.32 5.85
N ASP A 185 7.93 17.21 5.99
CA ASP A 185 7.26 17.32 7.29
C ASP A 185 6.14 16.29 7.49
N ILE A 186 6.02 15.80 8.73
CA ILE A 186 4.94 14.95 9.19
C ILE A 186 4.43 15.53 10.51
N LEU A 187 3.13 15.85 10.60
CA LEU A 187 2.59 16.43 11.84
C LEU A 187 2.40 15.37 12.92
N ILE A 188 1.82 14.22 12.55
CA ILE A 188 1.55 13.11 13.48
C ILE A 188 2.00 11.78 12.86
N THR A 189 2.72 10.96 13.61
CA THR A 189 2.99 9.56 13.25
C THR A 189 2.20 8.62 14.15
N CYS A 190 1.57 7.61 13.58
CA CYS A 190 0.84 6.58 14.31
C CYS A 190 1.47 5.21 14.08
N THR A 191 2.07 4.62 15.12
CA THR A 191 2.89 3.40 14.97
C THR A 191 2.54 2.33 16.01
N ASP A 192 3.03 1.10 15.79
CA ASP A 192 3.12 0.12 16.87
C ASP A 192 4.24 0.50 17.86
N ASN A 193 4.17 -0.07 19.06
CA ASN A 193 5.17 0.04 20.12
C ASN A 193 6.36 -0.90 19.87
N LEU A 194 7.14 -0.61 18.84
CA LEU A 194 8.39 -1.30 18.56
C LEU A 194 9.56 -0.60 19.28
N ASN A 195 10.38 -1.37 19.96
CA ASN A 195 11.60 -0.88 20.62
C ASN A 195 12.48 -0.06 19.68
N GLY A 196 12.77 1.18 20.07
CA GLY A 196 13.63 2.13 19.33
C GLY A 196 12.99 2.74 18.09
N PHE A 197 11.73 2.41 17.76
CA PHE A 197 11.06 2.99 16.59
C PHE A 197 10.70 4.46 16.83
N THR A 198 10.15 4.79 18.00
CA THR A 198 9.85 6.17 18.35
C THR A 198 11.10 7.06 18.30
N ASP A 199 12.23 6.58 18.80
CA ASP A 199 13.50 7.33 18.74
C ASP A 199 13.97 7.52 17.30
N THR A 200 13.75 6.52 16.44
CA THR A 200 14.03 6.60 15.00
C THR A 200 13.17 7.65 14.31
N ILE A 201 11.88 7.74 14.66
CA ILE A 201 10.98 8.78 14.16
C ILE A 201 11.47 10.15 14.58
N ARG A 202 11.73 10.35 15.88
CA ARG A 202 12.23 11.62 16.42
C ARG A 202 13.57 12.03 15.81
N SER A 203 14.38 11.07 15.36
CA SER A 203 15.65 11.36 14.68
C SER A 203 15.47 11.88 13.25
N VAL A 204 14.48 11.37 12.50
CA VAL A 204 14.27 11.73 11.09
C VAL A 204 13.27 12.89 10.91
N PHE A 205 12.20 12.87 11.71
CA PHE A 205 11.11 13.84 11.75
C PHE A 205 10.93 14.33 13.21
N PRO A 206 11.84 15.19 13.71
CA PRO A 206 11.87 15.59 15.13
C PRO A 206 10.63 16.35 15.59
N GLU A 207 10.00 17.10 14.68
CA GLU A 207 8.80 17.88 14.95
C GLU A 207 7.51 17.04 14.89
N ALA A 208 7.59 15.77 14.50
CA ALA A 208 6.41 14.91 14.42
C ALA A 208 5.96 14.47 15.82
N ALA A 209 4.67 14.66 16.12
CA ALA A 209 4.06 14.10 17.32
C ALA A 209 3.87 12.58 17.14
N THR A 210 4.49 11.77 18.00
CA THR A 210 4.41 10.31 17.91
C THR A 210 3.28 9.76 18.78
N GLN A 211 2.28 9.18 18.14
CA GLN A 211 1.24 8.40 18.79
C GLN A 211 1.54 6.90 18.66
N VAL A 212 1.76 6.23 19.79
CA VAL A 212 1.84 4.76 19.85
C VAL A 212 0.44 4.17 19.92
N CYS A 213 0.16 3.15 19.11
CA CYS A 213 -1.17 2.57 19.02
C CYS A 213 -1.61 1.92 20.34
N VAL A 214 -2.68 2.47 20.93
CA VAL A 214 -3.31 1.93 22.13
C VAL A 214 -3.78 0.49 21.92
N VAL A 215 -4.32 0.14 20.75
CA VAL A 215 -4.81 -1.21 20.46
C VAL A 215 -3.69 -2.24 20.46
N HIS A 216 -2.53 -1.92 19.87
CA HIS A 216 -1.38 -2.81 19.91
C HIS A 216 -0.80 -2.92 21.32
N GLN A 217 -0.74 -1.81 22.06
CA GLN A 217 -0.34 -1.82 23.46
C GLN A 217 -1.26 -2.72 24.31
N ILE A 218 -2.59 -2.64 24.12
CA ILE A 218 -3.55 -3.54 24.77
C ILE A 218 -3.25 -5.00 24.44
N ARG A 219 -3.10 -5.33 23.14
CA ARG A 219 -2.81 -6.70 22.67
C ARG A 219 -1.51 -7.22 23.29
N ASN A 220 -0.46 -6.42 23.32
CA ASN A 220 0.83 -6.78 23.91
C ASN A 220 0.72 -7.00 25.42
N SER A 221 0.03 -6.13 26.15
CA SER A 221 -0.22 -6.32 27.59
C SER A 221 -1.00 -7.60 27.88
N CYS A 222 -2.05 -7.89 27.10
CA CYS A 222 -2.92 -9.05 27.31
C CYS A 222 -2.23 -10.40 27.09
N ARG A 223 -1.11 -10.46 26.33
CA ARG A 223 -0.34 -11.70 26.11
C ARG A 223 0.23 -12.31 27.40
N TYR A 224 0.46 -11.48 28.42
CA TYR A 224 1.05 -11.89 29.70
C TYR A 224 0.01 -12.12 30.80
N VAL A 225 -1.27 -11.93 30.48
CA VAL A 225 -2.37 -12.02 31.45
C VAL A 225 -3.04 -13.39 31.35
N THR A 226 -3.30 -14.01 32.49
CA THR A 226 -3.99 -15.31 32.52
C THR A 226 -5.44 -15.17 32.07
N TYR A 227 -5.99 -16.24 31.47
CA TYR A 227 -7.38 -16.23 30.97
C TYR A 227 -8.41 -15.83 32.03
N LYS A 228 -8.22 -16.26 33.29
CA LYS A 228 -9.10 -15.95 34.43
C LYS A 228 -9.19 -14.44 34.70
N ASP A 229 -8.06 -13.75 34.64
CA ASP A 229 -7.98 -12.33 34.98
C ASP A 229 -8.23 -11.42 33.75
N LEU A 230 -8.08 -11.95 32.53
CA LEU A 230 -8.14 -11.20 31.28
C LEU A 230 -9.38 -10.30 31.14
N LYS A 231 -10.56 -10.79 31.53
CA LYS A 231 -11.81 -10.01 31.47
C LYS A 231 -11.77 -8.81 32.42
N ALA A 232 -11.35 -9.01 33.67
CA ALA A 232 -11.26 -7.92 34.65
C ALA A 232 -10.16 -6.92 34.26
N PHE A 233 -9.00 -7.44 33.86
CA PHE A 233 -7.85 -6.64 33.41
C PHE A 233 -8.22 -5.72 32.24
N THR A 234 -8.90 -6.24 31.22
CA THR A 234 -9.31 -5.44 30.04
C THR A 234 -10.38 -4.40 30.35
N VAL A 235 -11.28 -4.67 31.31
CA VAL A 235 -12.26 -3.68 31.80
C VAL A 235 -11.56 -2.52 32.49
N ASP A 236 -10.63 -2.81 33.41
CA ASP A 236 -9.89 -1.76 34.11
C ASP A 236 -9.02 -0.96 33.14
N LEU A 237 -8.34 -1.64 32.20
CA LEU A 237 -7.49 -1.00 31.20
C LEU A 237 -8.28 -0.09 30.24
N LYS A 238 -9.56 -0.41 29.98
CA LYS A 238 -10.47 0.46 29.22
C LYS A 238 -10.69 1.83 29.87
N THR A 239 -10.59 1.94 31.19
CA THR A 239 -10.76 3.22 31.88
C THR A 239 -9.65 4.21 31.56
N ILE A 240 -8.45 3.72 31.20
CA ILE A 240 -7.28 4.54 30.87
C ILE A 240 -7.48 5.24 29.53
N TYR A 241 -7.63 4.50 28.43
CA TYR A 241 -7.75 5.08 27.09
C TYR A 241 -9.15 5.64 26.79
N GLY A 242 -10.15 5.23 27.58
CA GLY A 242 -11.52 5.74 27.53
C GLY A 242 -11.73 7.04 28.33
N ALA A 243 -10.70 7.53 29.03
CA ALA A 243 -10.79 8.76 29.81
C ALA A 243 -11.09 9.99 28.93
N VAL A 244 -11.57 11.06 29.59
CA VAL A 244 -11.93 12.32 28.93
C VAL A 244 -10.71 13.17 28.59
N ASN A 245 -9.67 13.14 29.43
CA ASN A 245 -8.43 13.89 29.30
C ASN A 245 -7.24 13.09 29.86
N LYS A 246 -6.02 13.63 29.68
CA LYS A 246 -4.76 12.98 30.08
C LYS A 246 -4.66 12.82 31.60
N GLU A 247 -5.20 13.74 32.39
CA GLU A 247 -5.18 13.70 33.86
C GLU A 247 -6.06 12.56 34.39
N ALA A 248 -7.28 12.43 33.88
CA ALA A 248 -8.16 11.32 34.25
C ALA A 248 -7.58 9.97 33.80
N ALA A 249 -6.91 9.93 32.65
CA ALA A 249 -6.21 8.73 32.19
C ALA A 249 -5.06 8.34 33.15
N ALA A 250 -4.30 9.32 33.65
CA ALA A 250 -3.19 9.10 34.57
C ALA A 250 -3.68 8.52 35.91
N LEU A 251 -4.76 9.09 36.47
CA LEU A 251 -5.40 8.55 37.67
C LEU A 251 -5.92 7.12 37.47
N ALA A 252 -6.49 6.84 36.29
CA ALA A 252 -6.92 5.49 35.95
C ALA A 252 -5.73 4.51 35.84
N LEU A 253 -4.58 4.95 35.31
CA LEU A 253 -3.36 4.16 35.27
C LEU A 253 -2.79 3.90 36.67
N ASP A 254 -2.85 4.88 37.57
CA ASP A 254 -2.43 4.71 38.97
C ASP A 254 -3.29 3.63 39.67
N ALA A 255 -4.61 3.70 39.52
CA ALA A 255 -5.53 2.71 40.06
C ALA A 255 -5.31 1.31 39.44
N PHE A 256 -5.02 1.28 38.13
CA PHE A 256 -4.70 0.05 37.41
C PHE A 256 -3.41 -0.60 37.93
N GLU A 257 -2.36 0.20 38.16
CA GLU A 257 -1.08 -0.24 38.73
C GLU A 257 -1.27 -0.83 40.13
N GLN A 258 -1.99 -0.14 41.02
CA GLN A 258 -2.26 -0.62 42.37
C GLN A 258 -2.90 -2.01 42.39
N LYS A 259 -3.80 -2.28 41.44
CA LYS A 259 -4.52 -3.56 41.35
C LYS A 259 -3.69 -4.67 40.71
N TRP A 260 -2.92 -4.36 39.66
CA TRP A 260 -2.34 -5.36 38.78
C TRP A 260 -0.81 -5.49 38.83
N ASP A 261 -0.06 -4.54 39.40
CA ASP A 261 1.43 -4.60 39.39
C ASP A 261 1.97 -5.87 40.04
N SER A 262 1.40 -6.27 41.17
CA SER A 262 1.81 -7.46 41.91
C SER A 262 1.77 -8.76 41.08
N LYS A 263 0.87 -8.85 40.09
CA LYS A 263 0.69 -10.03 39.23
C LYS A 263 1.26 -9.86 37.84
N TYR A 264 1.11 -8.67 37.26
CA TYR A 264 1.37 -8.39 35.84
C TYR A 264 2.27 -7.15 35.66
N ARG A 265 3.32 -7.04 36.48
CA ARG A 265 4.31 -5.95 36.47
C ARG A 265 4.81 -5.57 35.08
N TYR A 266 5.09 -6.54 34.22
CA TYR A 266 5.56 -6.26 32.85
C TYR A 266 4.56 -5.42 32.05
N ALA A 267 3.26 -5.75 32.16
CA ALA A 267 2.21 -5.02 31.48
C ALA A 267 2.05 -3.60 32.05
N VAL A 268 2.07 -3.43 33.38
CA VAL A 268 1.97 -2.10 33.99
C VAL A 268 3.17 -1.23 33.59
N ARG A 269 4.39 -1.77 33.71
CA ARG A 269 5.62 -1.05 33.37
C ARG A 269 5.65 -0.61 31.92
N SER A 270 5.16 -1.43 30.99
CA SER A 270 5.13 -1.05 29.57
C SER A 270 4.20 0.13 29.30
N TRP A 271 3.09 0.28 30.03
CA TRP A 271 2.23 1.46 29.92
C TRP A 271 2.88 2.71 30.51
N ARG A 272 3.52 2.60 31.67
CA ARG A 272 4.27 3.71 32.28
C ARG A 272 5.42 4.18 31.40
N THR A 273 6.18 3.25 30.82
CA THR A 273 7.34 3.57 29.98
C THR A 273 6.94 4.32 28.71
N ASN A 274 5.78 3.97 28.13
CA ASN A 274 5.32 4.55 26.86
C ASN A 274 4.20 5.60 27.08
N TRP A 275 4.05 6.12 28.29
CA TRP A 275 2.88 6.91 28.68
C TRP A 275 2.66 8.14 27.80
N ASP A 276 3.72 8.90 27.54
CA ASP A 276 3.62 10.13 26.76
C ASP A 276 3.22 9.85 25.30
N ASP A 277 3.82 8.85 24.67
CA ASP A 277 3.49 8.46 23.30
C ASP A 277 2.12 7.75 23.20
N LEU A 278 1.66 7.09 24.27
CA LEU A 278 0.33 6.48 24.33
C LEU A 278 -0.77 7.51 24.52
N THR A 279 -0.48 8.65 25.14
CA THR A 279 -1.45 9.68 25.51
C THR A 279 -1.42 10.92 24.65
N THR A 280 -0.53 10.98 23.66
CA THR A 280 -0.43 12.09 22.69
C THR A 280 -1.78 12.42 22.04
N PHE A 281 -2.65 11.43 21.83
CA PHE A 281 -3.98 11.66 21.25
C PHE A 281 -4.89 12.57 22.10
N PHE A 282 -4.63 12.71 23.40
CA PHE A 282 -5.40 13.59 24.29
C PHE A 282 -5.14 15.07 24.03
N ASP A 283 -4.02 15.40 23.39
CA ASP A 283 -3.67 16.77 23.03
C ASP A 283 -4.51 17.28 21.85
N TYR A 284 -5.31 16.40 21.23
CA TYR A 284 -6.11 16.71 20.05
C TYR A 284 -7.62 16.64 20.30
N PRO A 285 -8.42 17.47 19.59
CA PRO A 285 -9.87 17.39 19.58
C PRO A 285 -10.39 16.00 19.18
N VAL A 286 -11.63 15.69 19.57
CA VAL A 286 -12.27 14.38 19.37
C VAL A 286 -12.24 13.93 17.90
N GLU A 287 -12.34 14.87 16.97
CA GLU A 287 -12.28 14.65 15.53
C GLU A 287 -10.95 14.05 15.09
N ILE A 288 -9.83 14.60 15.56
CA ILE A 288 -8.47 14.10 15.26
C ILE A 288 -8.17 12.88 16.13
N ARG A 289 -8.52 12.92 17.42
CA ARG A 289 -8.36 11.80 18.36
C ARG A 289 -8.89 10.51 17.75
N LYS A 290 -10.11 10.52 17.20
CA LYS A 290 -10.75 9.35 16.55
C LYS A 290 -9.96 8.77 15.39
N ILE A 291 -9.16 9.60 14.71
CA ILE A 291 -8.34 9.22 13.56
C ILE A 291 -7.01 8.59 14.01
N ILE A 292 -6.40 9.09 15.09
CA ILE A 292 -5.03 8.71 15.51
C ILE A 292 -4.95 7.69 16.64
N TYR A 293 -5.95 7.61 17.54
CA TYR A 293 -5.86 6.74 18.72
C TYR A 293 -5.94 5.23 18.40
N THR A 294 -6.29 4.86 17.17
CA THR A 294 -6.31 3.46 16.69
C THR A 294 -5.61 3.35 15.34
N THR A 295 -4.96 2.20 15.11
CA THR A 295 -4.43 1.79 13.80
C THR A 295 -5.49 1.15 12.91
N ASN A 296 -6.79 1.37 13.17
CA ASN A 296 -7.89 0.71 12.43
C ASN A 296 -7.76 0.86 10.91
N LEU A 297 -7.26 2.01 10.45
CA LEU A 297 -7.04 2.30 9.04
C LEU A 297 -6.02 1.34 8.41
N ILE A 298 -4.84 1.24 9.01
CA ILE A 298 -3.77 0.37 8.52
C ILE A 298 -4.04 -1.10 8.80
N GLU A 299 -4.73 -1.43 9.89
CA GLU A 299 -5.22 -2.78 10.16
C GLU A 299 -6.26 -3.25 9.12
N ASN A 300 -7.14 -2.34 8.67
CA ASN A 300 -8.09 -2.64 7.60
C ASN A 300 -7.36 -2.91 6.28
N LEU A 301 -6.34 -2.10 5.96
CA LEU A 301 -5.48 -2.33 4.80
C LEU A 301 -4.82 -3.71 4.91
N ASN A 302 -4.16 -4.00 6.03
CA ASN A 302 -3.47 -5.27 6.28
C ASN A 302 -4.42 -6.47 6.18
N SER A 303 -5.63 -6.38 6.74
CA SER A 303 -6.64 -7.43 6.63
C SER A 303 -7.08 -7.68 5.18
N ARG A 304 -7.26 -6.61 4.39
CA ARG A 304 -7.58 -6.74 2.96
C ARG A 304 -6.42 -7.32 2.16
N ILE A 305 -5.18 -6.89 2.41
CA ILE A 305 -3.99 -7.48 1.79
C ILE A 305 -3.95 -8.98 2.08
N ARG A 306 -4.13 -9.40 3.35
CA ARG A 306 -4.21 -10.83 3.73
C ARG A 306 -5.30 -11.56 2.94
N LYS A 307 -6.47 -10.94 2.73
CA LYS A 307 -7.55 -11.51 1.94
C LYS A 307 -7.13 -11.78 0.49
N TYR A 308 -6.47 -10.82 -0.18
CA TYR A 308 -6.02 -10.97 -1.56
C TYR A 308 -4.84 -11.96 -1.71
N THR A 309 -4.02 -12.12 -0.67
CA THR A 309 -2.85 -13.00 -0.70
C THR A 309 -3.10 -14.39 -0.11
N LYS A 310 -4.29 -14.67 0.46
CA LYS A 310 -4.57 -15.87 1.25
C LYS A 310 -4.30 -17.19 0.51
N ALA A 311 -4.49 -17.21 -0.82
CA ALA A 311 -4.26 -18.40 -1.64
C ALA A 311 -2.78 -18.83 -1.71
N LYS A 312 -1.84 -17.90 -1.47
CA LYS A 312 -0.40 -18.15 -1.56
C LYS A 312 0.16 -18.54 -0.18
N LEU A 313 0.37 -19.85 0.05
CA LEU A 313 0.93 -20.36 1.31
C LEU A 313 2.36 -19.88 1.61
N SER A 314 3.16 -19.70 0.57
CA SER A 314 4.51 -19.13 0.63
C SER A 314 4.88 -18.46 -0.69
N PHE A 315 5.67 -17.41 -0.63
CA PHE A 315 6.19 -16.73 -1.80
C PHE A 315 7.59 -17.25 -2.19
N PRO A 316 7.93 -17.31 -3.49
CA PRO A 316 9.22 -17.84 -3.94
C PRO A 316 10.41 -16.90 -3.68
N ASN A 317 10.17 -15.60 -3.56
CA ASN A 317 11.19 -14.58 -3.28
C ASN A 317 10.50 -13.25 -2.86
N ASP A 318 11.31 -12.25 -2.49
CA ASP A 318 10.83 -10.96 -2.00
C ASP A 318 10.06 -10.19 -3.09
N ASP A 319 10.50 -10.27 -4.35
CA ASP A 319 9.84 -9.57 -5.46
C ASP A 319 8.43 -10.09 -5.73
N ALA A 320 8.20 -11.40 -5.57
CA ALA A 320 6.88 -11.99 -5.70
C ALA A 320 5.91 -11.51 -4.60
N VAL A 321 6.42 -11.32 -3.38
CA VAL A 321 5.65 -10.71 -2.27
C VAL A 321 5.33 -9.26 -2.62
N LYS A 322 6.36 -8.46 -2.96
CA LYS A 322 6.20 -7.04 -3.31
C LYS A 322 5.17 -6.85 -4.40
N LYS A 323 5.27 -7.63 -5.49
CA LYS A 323 4.32 -7.62 -6.61
C LYS A 323 2.89 -7.92 -6.16
N SER A 324 2.70 -8.94 -5.33
CA SER A 324 1.36 -9.33 -4.88
C SER A 324 0.75 -8.31 -3.92
N VAL A 325 1.56 -7.74 -3.01
CA VAL A 325 1.12 -6.70 -2.09
C VAL A 325 0.81 -5.41 -2.84
N TYR A 326 1.65 -5.00 -3.80
CA TYR A 326 1.41 -3.85 -4.68
C TYR A 326 0.08 -3.96 -5.44
N LEU A 327 -0.19 -5.12 -6.04
CA LEU A 327 -1.46 -5.34 -6.73
C LEU A 327 -2.67 -5.28 -5.78
N ALA A 328 -2.54 -5.84 -4.58
CA ALA A 328 -3.58 -5.74 -3.57
C ALA A 328 -3.81 -4.28 -3.13
N ILE A 329 -2.74 -3.50 -2.94
CA ILE A 329 -2.81 -2.06 -2.63
C ILE A 329 -3.57 -1.32 -3.73
N ASN A 330 -3.19 -1.50 -5.01
CA ASN A 330 -3.87 -0.84 -6.13
C ASN A 330 -5.38 -1.11 -6.15
N GLU A 331 -5.80 -2.35 -5.88
CA GLU A 331 -7.23 -2.71 -5.85
C GLU A 331 -7.96 -2.13 -4.62
N ILE A 332 -7.24 -1.92 -3.52
CA ILE A 332 -7.79 -1.31 -2.31
C ILE A 332 -7.91 0.21 -2.48
N GLU A 333 -6.88 0.88 -3.00
CA GLU A 333 -6.82 2.32 -3.22
C GLU A 333 -7.84 2.81 -4.26
N ARG A 334 -8.21 1.96 -5.23
CA ARG A 334 -9.34 2.23 -6.14
C ARG A 334 -10.65 2.57 -5.42
N LYS A 335 -10.81 2.13 -4.16
CA LYS A 335 -11.99 2.40 -3.33
C LYS A 335 -11.79 3.59 -2.39
N TRP A 336 -10.59 4.19 -2.35
CA TRP A 336 -10.27 5.36 -1.54
C TRP A 336 -10.55 6.65 -2.32
N THR A 337 -11.80 6.85 -2.71
CA THR A 337 -12.22 7.99 -3.53
C THR A 337 -12.59 9.22 -2.71
N MET A 338 -13.06 9.01 -1.48
CA MET A 338 -13.60 10.06 -0.61
C MET A 338 -12.60 10.50 0.46
N PRO A 339 -12.55 11.80 0.78
CA PRO A 339 -11.78 12.29 1.91
C PRO A 339 -12.38 11.80 3.24
N ILE A 340 -11.64 11.99 4.33
CA ILE A 340 -12.16 11.75 5.69
C ILE A 340 -13.45 12.56 5.91
N LYS A 341 -14.44 11.95 6.59
CA LYS A 341 -15.72 12.59 6.89
C LYS A 341 -15.49 13.89 7.67
N ASN A 342 -16.24 14.94 7.33
CA ASN A 342 -16.14 16.28 7.94
C ASN A 342 -14.74 16.91 7.77
N TRP A 343 -14.07 16.65 6.65
CA TRP A 343 -12.68 17.07 6.43
C TRP A 343 -12.42 18.55 6.68
N ALA A 344 -13.29 19.45 6.23
CA ALA A 344 -13.09 20.89 6.43
C ALA A 344 -12.95 21.27 7.92
N ILE A 345 -13.73 20.63 8.80
CA ILE A 345 -13.65 20.85 10.25
C ILE A 345 -12.30 20.31 10.76
N VAL A 346 -11.94 19.09 10.36
CA VAL A 346 -10.68 18.43 10.76
C VAL A 346 -9.46 19.26 10.32
N LEU A 347 -9.46 19.75 9.07
CA LEU A 347 -8.38 20.56 8.52
C LEU A 347 -8.23 21.88 9.28
N ASN A 348 -9.33 22.55 9.61
CA ASN A 348 -9.27 23.76 10.45
C ASN A 348 -8.65 23.46 11.82
N GLN A 349 -8.94 22.31 12.44
CA GLN A 349 -8.28 21.93 13.69
C GLN A 349 -6.77 21.71 13.48
N PHE A 350 -6.34 21.07 12.38
CA PHE A 350 -4.91 20.95 12.06
C PHE A 350 -4.25 22.31 11.89
N ILE A 351 -4.87 23.23 11.16
CA ILE A 351 -4.35 24.60 10.94
C ILE A 351 -4.25 25.34 12.28
N THR A 352 -5.24 25.23 13.16
CA THR A 352 -5.20 25.89 14.48
C THR A 352 -4.13 25.30 15.40
N ILE A 353 -3.93 23.97 15.38
CA ILE A 353 -3.02 23.29 16.31
C ILE A 353 -1.57 23.38 15.86
N PHE A 354 -1.32 23.27 14.56
CA PHE A 354 0.02 23.24 13.98
C PHE A 354 0.43 24.56 13.30
N GLU A 355 -0.49 25.54 13.28
CA GLU A 355 -0.27 26.92 12.83
C GLU A 355 0.57 26.99 11.53
N ASP A 356 1.75 27.60 11.63
CA ASP A 356 2.67 27.86 10.51
C ASP A 356 3.24 26.59 9.86
N ARG A 357 3.08 25.42 10.48
CA ARG A 357 3.55 24.16 9.89
C ARG A 357 2.65 23.70 8.76
N VAL A 358 1.34 23.95 8.79
CA VAL A 358 0.44 23.40 7.76
C VAL A 358 0.65 24.11 6.42
N LEU A 359 1.15 23.36 5.42
CA LEU A 359 1.44 23.89 4.08
C LEU A 359 0.16 23.98 3.23
N LEU A 360 -0.52 25.12 3.30
CA LEU A 360 -1.74 25.41 2.53
C LEU A 360 -1.51 25.43 1.01
#